data_AF-A0A7X2N1Y2-F1
#
_entry.id   AF-A0A7X2N1Y2-F1
#
_cell.length_a   1.000
_cell.length_b   1.000
_cell.length_c   1.000
_cell.angle_alpha   90.00
_cell.angle_beta   90.00
_cell.angle_gamma   90.00
#
_symmetry.space_group_name_H-M   'P 1'
#
loop_
_entity.id
_entity.type
_entity.pdbx_description
1 polymer ?
#
loop_
_entity_poly.entity_id
_entity_poly.type
_entity_poly.pdbx_seq_one_letter_code
_entity_poly.pdbx_strand_id
1 'polypeptide(L)'
;MFESVMWKYMKEEKDLLLKTFNTKLEILDMEALYIVAHGSSYNAASAIAPFLSKWAKIRVYVYTPSAFINNCISIQYEKKETTCVMGISQTGTSRGVLEAIESIRPEGFKILSITNEKDSPIEKISDCTYYLQVNEEESNAKTKGYSATLVVLLAMSIQMAFEKKQISIDTLNELMDEIKNQIQDIPDCIENTIQWCLKNNYGKNMNNIYVIGNGMNFATAMEGQLKLMETQCIPTMFSDIIEFSHGMHRSLNEESFVLLINDGTNENLMNKTFDYCKTKKYNICMIDTKNHTDDQIINVKEYKHTHSILLITSVIQAISAFVPENNGTDPNRDANNDYTDWMETRVL
;
A
#
# COMPACT_ATOMS: atom_id res chain seq x y z
N MET A 1 -9.71 -4.89 -27.03
CA MET A 1 -9.02 -4.50 -25.79
C MET A 1 -10.03 -4.72 -24.69
N PHE A 2 -9.72 -5.58 -23.72
CA PHE A 2 -10.56 -5.70 -22.52
C PHE A 2 -10.45 -4.38 -21.76
N GLU A 3 -11.55 -3.83 -21.26
CA GLU A 3 -11.51 -2.71 -20.31
C GLU A 3 -11.67 -3.32 -18.92
N SER A 4 -10.55 -3.42 -18.22
CA SER A 4 -10.46 -3.94 -16.86
C SER A 4 -11.39 -3.18 -15.94
N VAL A 5 -12.06 -3.93 -15.06
CA VAL A 5 -12.85 -3.36 -13.98
C VAL A 5 -12.00 -2.49 -13.03
N MET A 6 -10.67 -2.72 -12.98
CA MET A 6 -9.76 -1.88 -12.19
C MET A 6 -9.80 -0.41 -12.64
N TRP A 7 -9.97 -0.12 -13.94
CA TRP A 7 -10.08 1.26 -14.42
C TRP A 7 -11.32 1.97 -13.87
N LYS A 8 -12.44 1.25 -13.71
CA LYS A 8 -13.63 1.78 -13.05
C LYS A 8 -13.31 2.16 -11.60
N TYR A 9 -12.67 1.27 -10.84
CA TYR A 9 -12.36 1.53 -9.44
C TYR A 9 -11.34 2.64 -9.23
N MET A 10 -10.32 2.72 -10.07
CA MET A 10 -9.36 3.83 -10.07
C MET A 10 -10.02 5.19 -10.38
N LYS A 11 -10.99 5.24 -11.30
CA LYS A 11 -11.77 6.46 -11.58
C LYS A 11 -12.61 6.93 -10.38
N GLU A 12 -13.00 6.01 -9.50
CA GLU A 12 -13.76 6.31 -8.27
C GLU A 12 -12.85 6.78 -7.10
N GLU A 13 -11.53 6.60 -7.18
CA GLU A 13 -10.62 6.81 -6.05
C GLU A 13 -10.65 8.25 -5.54
N LYS A 14 -10.54 9.26 -6.40
CA LYS A 14 -10.51 10.67 -5.94
C LYS A 14 -11.68 10.99 -5.01
N ASP A 15 -12.91 10.73 -5.46
CA ASP A 15 -14.11 11.12 -4.73
C ASP A 15 -14.29 10.28 -3.46
N LEU A 16 -13.99 8.98 -3.54
CA LEU A 16 -13.98 8.09 -2.38
C LEU A 16 -12.97 8.56 -1.33
N LEU A 17 -11.72 8.78 -1.71
CA LEU A 17 -10.64 9.13 -0.79
C LEU A 17 -10.88 10.48 -0.13
N LEU A 18 -11.43 11.47 -0.84
CA LEU A 18 -11.84 12.73 -0.23
C LEU A 18 -12.94 12.52 0.81
N LYS A 19 -13.93 11.68 0.53
CA LYS A 19 -15.00 11.35 1.48
C LYS A 19 -14.44 10.63 2.71
N THR A 20 -13.58 9.63 2.50
CA THR A 20 -12.91 8.88 3.56
C THR A 20 -12.05 9.81 4.42
N PHE A 21 -11.25 10.69 3.82
CA PHE A 21 -10.39 11.63 4.54
C PHE A 21 -11.17 12.64 5.39
N ASN A 22 -12.34 13.08 4.91
CA ASN A 22 -13.19 14.03 5.65
C ASN A 22 -14.09 13.36 6.69
N THR A 23 -14.08 12.02 6.78
CA THR A 23 -14.85 11.31 7.80
C THR A 23 -14.19 11.48 9.16
N LYS A 24 -14.96 11.90 10.15
CA LYS A 24 -14.46 12.05 11.53
C LYS A 24 -14.08 10.67 12.08
N LEU A 25 -12.84 10.53 12.53
CA LEU A 25 -12.37 9.33 13.23
C LEU A 25 -12.47 9.55 14.74
N GLU A 26 -12.87 8.50 15.47
CA GLU A 26 -12.74 8.47 16.93
C GLU A 26 -11.32 8.01 17.27
N ILE A 27 -10.48 8.90 17.76
CA ILE A 27 -9.09 8.56 18.08
C ILE A 27 -8.99 8.12 19.54
N LEU A 28 -8.38 6.97 19.74
CA LEU A 28 -8.00 6.51 21.07
C LEU A 28 -6.59 6.98 21.42
N ASP A 29 -6.40 7.39 22.66
CA ASP A 29 -5.06 7.69 23.17
C ASP A 29 -4.28 6.37 23.35
N MET A 30 -3.12 6.29 22.71
CA MET A 30 -2.26 5.09 22.71
C MET A 30 -0.78 5.45 22.59
N GLU A 31 0.12 4.68 23.18
CA GLU A 31 1.58 4.79 23.04
C GLU A 31 2.15 3.73 22.09
N ALA A 32 1.42 2.63 21.87
CA ALA A 32 1.79 1.56 20.95
C ALA A 32 0.58 1.03 20.16
N LEU A 33 0.82 0.71 18.89
CA LEU A 33 -0.14 0.13 17.98
C LEU A 33 0.45 -1.11 17.30
N TYR A 34 -0.18 -2.26 17.53
CA TYR A 34 0.14 -3.52 16.85
C TYR A 34 -0.90 -3.77 15.77
N ILE A 35 -0.50 -3.74 14.50
CA ILE A 35 -1.38 -3.93 13.35
C ILE A 35 -1.23 -5.36 12.83
N VAL A 36 -2.36 -6.03 12.63
CA VAL A 36 -2.45 -7.40 12.12
C VAL A 36 -3.25 -7.41 10.82
N ALA A 37 -2.61 -7.82 9.72
CA ALA A 37 -3.20 -7.74 8.39
C ALA A 37 -2.58 -8.73 7.39
N HIS A 38 -3.29 -9.01 6.29
CA HIS A 38 -2.79 -9.82 5.17
C HIS A 38 -2.58 -8.99 3.90
N GLY A 39 -1.67 -9.42 3.02
CA GLY A 39 -1.54 -8.94 1.64
C GLY A 39 -1.53 -7.41 1.53
N SER A 40 -2.39 -6.86 0.69
CA SER A 40 -2.52 -5.40 0.50
C SER A 40 -2.76 -4.62 1.80
N SER A 41 -3.54 -5.16 2.74
CA SER A 41 -3.75 -4.49 4.03
C SER A 41 -2.49 -4.47 4.90
N TYR A 42 -1.67 -5.53 4.83
CA TYR A 42 -0.35 -5.55 5.47
C TYR A 42 0.58 -4.53 4.83
N ASN A 43 0.65 -4.49 3.49
CA ASN A 43 1.48 -3.54 2.77
C ASN A 43 1.09 -2.09 3.08
N ALA A 44 -0.21 -1.78 3.15
CA ALA A 44 -0.70 -0.44 3.50
C ALA A 44 -0.28 -0.04 4.92
N ALA A 45 -0.44 -0.95 5.89
CA ALA A 45 0.00 -0.73 7.27
C ALA A 45 1.50 -0.54 7.38
N SER A 46 2.30 -1.37 6.70
CA SER A 46 3.76 -1.24 6.66
C SER A 46 4.20 0.07 6.03
N ALA A 47 3.50 0.53 4.98
CA ALA A 47 3.80 1.81 4.34
C ALA A 47 3.52 3.00 5.26
N ILE A 48 2.43 2.99 6.03
CA ILE A 48 2.08 4.13 6.90
C ILE A 48 2.70 4.04 8.31
N ALA A 49 3.26 2.89 8.70
CA ALA A 49 3.88 2.72 10.02
C ALA A 49 4.97 3.78 10.35
N PRO A 50 5.91 4.13 9.45
CA PRO A 50 6.86 5.22 9.70
C PRO A 50 6.19 6.58 9.88
N PHE A 51 5.10 6.85 9.15
CA PHE A 51 4.36 8.11 9.23
C PHE A 51 3.62 8.23 10.56
N LEU A 52 2.93 7.17 11.00
CA LEU A 52 2.32 7.06 12.33
C LEU A 52 3.35 7.26 13.44
N SER A 53 4.50 6.61 13.32
CA SER A 53 5.56 6.74 14.32
C SER A 53 6.13 8.16 14.39
N LYS A 54 6.34 8.81 13.24
CA LYS A 54 6.87 10.17 13.16
C LYS A 54 5.90 11.21 13.73
N TRP A 55 4.66 11.20 13.27
CA TRP A 55 3.72 12.29 13.53
C TRP A 55 2.92 12.09 14.80
N ALA A 56 2.35 10.89 14.99
CA ALA A 56 1.59 10.58 16.19
C ALA A 56 2.47 10.20 17.39
N LYS A 57 3.77 9.99 17.15
CA LYS A 57 4.79 9.65 18.17
C LYS A 57 4.45 8.41 18.97
N ILE A 58 3.99 7.37 18.27
CA ILE A 58 3.68 6.06 18.84
C ILE A 58 4.64 5.00 18.30
N ARG A 59 4.76 3.90 19.04
CA ARG A 59 5.41 2.69 18.54
C ARG A 59 4.42 1.96 17.63
N VAL A 60 4.87 1.55 16.44
CA VAL A 60 4.02 0.86 15.48
C VAL A 60 4.69 -0.43 15.08
N TYR A 61 3.95 -1.53 15.18
CA TYR A 61 4.41 -2.85 14.78
C TYR A 61 3.39 -3.44 13.81
N VAL A 62 3.84 -4.04 12.71
CA VAL A 62 2.96 -4.61 11.69
C VAL A 62 3.31 -6.09 11.54
N TYR A 63 2.30 -6.95 11.63
CA TYR A 63 2.45 -8.39 11.58
C TYR A 63 1.46 -9.00 10.59
N THR A 64 1.92 -10.05 9.90
CA THR A 64 0.98 -11.03 9.34
C THR A 64 0.36 -11.82 10.49
N PRO A 65 -0.85 -12.38 10.35
CA PRO A 65 -1.51 -13.03 11.49
C PRO A 65 -0.74 -14.21 12.05
N SER A 66 -0.15 -15.05 11.19
CA SER A 66 0.69 -16.15 11.63
C SER A 66 1.92 -15.65 12.41
N ALA A 67 2.57 -14.57 11.96
CA ALA A 67 3.71 -14.00 12.67
C ALA A 67 3.27 -13.35 13.99
N PHE A 68 2.09 -12.75 14.05
CA PHE A 68 1.54 -12.20 15.27
C PHE A 68 1.34 -13.30 16.33
N ILE A 69 0.60 -14.35 15.98
CA ILE A 69 0.28 -15.46 16.90
C ILE A 69 1.55 -16.18 17.37
N ASN A 70 2.48 -16.47 16.46
CA ASN A 70 3.62 -17.34 16.78
C ASN A 70 4.88 -16.60 17.24
N ASN A 71 5.07 -15.33 16.84
CA ASN A 71 6.34 -14.63 17.02
C ASN A 71 6.21 -13.31 17.81
N CYS A 72 5.01 -12.76 18.00
CA CYS A 72 4.81 -11.49 18.72
C CYS A 72 4.87 -11.67 20.24
N ILE A 73 5.94 -12.28 20.75
CA ILE A 73 6.12 -12.54 22.19
C ILE A 73 6.25 -11.23 22.98
N SER A 74 6.81 -10.18 22.36
CA SER A 74 7.08 -8.90 23.03
C SER A 74 5.84 -8.16 23.50
N ILE A 75 4.67 -8.42 22.90
CA ILE A 75 3.42 -7.73 23.24
C ILE A 75 3.02 -7.96 24.71
N GLN A 76 3.41 -9.08 25.31
CA GLN A 76 3.10 -9.40 26.72
C GLN A 76 3.76 -8.44 27.72
N TYR A 77 4.75 -7.67 27.28
CA TYR A 77 5.46 -6.68 28.10
C TYR A 77 4.94 -5.25 27.90
N GLU A 78 3.95 -5.08 27.03
CA GLU A 78 3.33 -3.78 26.79
C GLU A 78 2.35 -3.40 27.90
N LYS A 79 2.16 -2.09 28.08
CA LYS A 79 1.11 -1.57 28.96
C LYS A 79 -0.23 -1.68 28.25
N LYS A 80 -1.13 -2.47 28.81
CA LYS A 80 -2.44 -2.79 28.21
C LYS A 80 -3.31 -1.54 28.02
N GLU A 81 -3.20 -0.58 28.92
CA GLU A 81 -3.99 0.65 28.95
C GLU A 81 -3.58 1.64 27.84
N THR A 82 -2.34 1.57 27.36
CA THR A 82 -1.80 2.47 26.32
C THR A 82 -1.39 1.72 25.05
N THR A 83 -1.81 0.46 24.90
CA THR A 83 -1.49 -0.36 23.72
C THR A 83 -2.76 -0.85 23.05
N CYS A 84 -2.86 -0.57 21.76
CA CYS A 84 -3.95 -1.04 20.92
C CYS A 84 -3.47 -2.15 19.96
N VAL A 85 -4.36 -3.09 19.67
CA VAL A 85 -4.18 -4.07 18.60
C VAL A 85 -5.22 -3.79 17.53
N MET A 86 -4.79 -3.60 16.28
CA MET A 86 -5.65 -3.26 15.15
C MET A 86 -5.65 -4.38 14.12
N GLY A 87 -6.83 -4.92 13.80
CA GLY A 87 -7.00 -5.81 12.65
C GLY A 87 -7.43 -5.03 11.40
N ILE A 88 -6.76 -5.24 10.27
CA ILE A 88 -7.17 -4.63 8.99
C ILE A 88 -7.64 -5.72 8.03
N SER A 89 -8.90 -5.64 7.62
CA SER A 89 -9.50 -6.53 6.62
C SER A 89 -10.64 -5.81 5.91
N GLN A 90 -10.50 -5.55 4.61
CA GLN A 90 -11.51 -4.84 3.82
C GLN A 90 -12.88 -5.51 3.92
N THR A 91 -12.96 -6.84 3.79
CA THR A 91 -14.23 -7.59 3.91
C THR A 91 -14.63 -7.86 5.36
N GLY A 92 -13.69 -7.74 6.31
CA GLY A 92 -13.91 -8.06 7.72
C GLY A 92 -14.04 -9.56 8.01
N THR A 93 -13.73 -10.42 7.03
CA THR A 93 -13.92 -11.88 7.08
C THR A 93 -12.63 -12.69 7.00
N SER A 94 -11.46 -12.04 6.99
CA SER A 94 -10.17 -12.74 6.90
C SER A 94 -9.91 -13.60 8.15
N ARG A 95 -10.00 -14.92 7.99
CA ARG A 95 -9.95 -15.89 9.11
C ARG A 95 -8.70 -15.71 9.98
N GLY A 96 -7.53 -15.60 9.36
CA GLY A 96 -6.28 -15.43 10.10
C GLY A 96 -6.25 -14.15 10.95
N VAL A 97 -6.78 -13.03 10.44
CA VAL A 97 -6.86 -11.77 11.22
C VAL A 97 -7.82 -11.95 12.40
N LEU A 98 -8.98 -12.58 12.19
CA LEU A 98 -9.93 -12.86 13.27
C LEU A 98 -9.31 -13.74 14.35
N GLU A 99 -8.66 -14.84 13.97
CA GLU A 99 -7.97 -15.75 14.90
C GLU A 99 -6.88 -15.02 15.70
N ALA A 100 -6.11 -14.14 15.06
CA ALA A 100 -5.08 -13.35 15.74
C ALA A 100 -5.68 -12.36 16.75
N ILE A 101 -6.75 -11.65 16.39
CA ILE A 101 -7.43 -10.72 17.30
C ILE A 101 -8.09 -11.48 18.46
N GLU A 102 -8.76 -12.60 18.19
CA GLU A 102 -9.36 -13.45 19.22
C GLU A 102 -8.30 -14.02 20.17
N SER A 103 -7.12 -14.39 19.68
CA SER A 103 -6.05 -14.94 20.51
C SER A 103 -5.53 -13.97 21.57
N ILE A 104 -5.55 -12.66 21.28
CA ILE A 104 -5.00 -11.63 22.17
C ILE A 104 -6.07 -10.91 23.00
N ARG A 105 -7.34 -11.01 22.62
CA ARG A 105 -8.46 -10.36 23.31
C ARG A 105 -8.51 -10.67 24.83
N PRO A 106 -8.30 -11.93 25.31
CA PRO A 106 -8.32 -12.22 26.74
C PRO A 106 -7.26 -11.48 27.56
N GLU A 107 -6.21 -10.99 26.90
CA GLU A 107 -5.17 -10.20 27.57
C GLU A 107 -5.64 -8.78 27.93
N GLY A 108 -6.78 -8.31 27.41
CA GLY A 108 -7.35 -7.01 27.79
C GLY A 108 -6.76 -5.80 27.07
N PHE A 109 -6.09 -6.02 25.93
CA PHE A 109 -5.73 -4.93 25.02
C PHE A 109 -6.98 -4.37 24.34
N LYS A 110 -6.95 -3.07 24.03
CA LYS A 110 -7.99 -2.43 23.23
C LYS A 110 -7.90 -2.90 21.78
N ILE A 111 -9.01 -3.37 21.22
CA ILE A 111 -9.07 -3.92 19.87
C ILE A 111 -9.66 -2.88 18.92
N LEU A 112 -8.94 -2.56 17.86
CA LEU A 112 -9.39 -1.69 16.78
C LEU A 112 -9.55 -2.50 15.50
N SER A 113 -10.35 -2.00 14.57
CA SER A 113 -10.33 -2.51 13.20
C SER A 113 -10.46 -1.44 12.14
N ILE A 114 -9.94 -1.76 10.96
CA ILE A 114 -10.25 -1.06 9.72
C ILE A 114 -10.92 -2.07 8.80
N THR A 115 -12.16 -1.77 8.39
CA THR A 115 -12.94 -2.63 7.49
C THR A 115 -13.88 -1.82 6.62
N ASN A 116 -14.44 -2.42 5.58
CA ASN A 116 -15.49 -1.79 4.79
C ASN A 116 -16.89 -2.15 5.29
N GLU A 117 -17.06 -3.41 5.67
CA GLU A 117 -18.36 -4.03 5.90
C GLU A 117 -18.85 -3.83 7.33
N LYS A 118 -20.06 -3.27 7.45
CA LYS A 118 -20.78 -3.20 8.71
C LYS A 118 -21.27 -4.58 9.14
N ASP A 119 -21.38 -4.79 10.44
CA ASP A 119 -21.77 -6.05 11.09
C ASP A 119 -20.86 -7.24 10.72
N SER A 120 -19.65 -6.95 10.23
CA SER A 120 -18.67 -7.96 9.86
C SER A 120 -18.09 -8.67 11.10
N PRO A 121 -17.55 -9.89 10.94
CA PRO A 121 -16.95 -10.62 12.06
C PRO A 121 -15.89 -9.80 12.82
N ILE A 122 -15.03 -9.07 12.11
CA ILE A 122 -13.97 -8.26 12.74
C ILE A 122 -14.54 -7.09 13.56
N GLU A 123 -15.62 -6.47 13.08
CA GLU A 123 -16.27 -5.38 13.78
C GLU A 123 -16.91 -5.85 15.10
N LYS A 124 -17.59 -7.00 15.08
CA LYS A 124 -18.23 -7.59 16.27
C LYS A 124 -17.23 -7.86 17.39
N ILE A 125 -15.98 -8.12 17.05
CA ILE A 125 -14.92 -8.36 18.01
C ILE A 125 -14.05 -7.12 18.31
N SER A 126 -14.33 -5.98 17.67
CA SER A 126 -13.58 -4.73 17.89
C SER A 126 -14.25 -3.83 18.91
N ASP A 127 -13.45 -3.05 19.62
CA ASP A 127 -13.93 -1.96 20.47
C ASP A 127 -14.21 -0.67 19.70
N CYS A 128 -13.47 -0.43 18.62
CA CYS A 128 -13.63 0.71 17.73
C CYS A 128 -13.31 0.28 16.31
N THR A 129 -14.12 0.73 15.35
CA THR A 129 -14.02 0.33 13.95
C THR A 129 -13.99 1.57 13.06
N TYR A 130 -12.98 1.64 12.19
CA TYR A 130 -12.85 2.69 11.18
C TYR A 130 -13.27 2.14 9.82
N TYR A 131 -14.25 2.78 9.19
CA TYR A 131 -14.78 2.30 7.92
C TYR A 131 -14.06 2.93 6.73
N LEU A 132 -13.67 2.09 5.77
CA LEU A 132 -13.08 2.53 4.51
C LEU A 132 -14.08 3.29 3.62
N GLN A 133 -15.38 2.99 3.77
CA GLN A 133 -16.49 3.52 2.96
C GLN A 133 -16.34 3.24 1.46
N VAL A 134 -15.59 2.20 1.13
CA VAL A 134 -15.39 1.70 -0.21
C VAL A 134 -16.71 1.08 -0.68
N ASN A 135 -17.32 1.65 -1.72
CA ASN A 135 -18.42 0.94 -2.38
C ASN A 135 -17.91 -0.37 -2.99
N GLU A 136 -18.80 -1.23 -3.47
CA GLU A 136 -18.48 -2.52 -4.13
C GLU A 136 -17.19 -2.51 -4.97
N GLU A 137 -16.30 -3.47 -4.69
CA GLU A 137 -15.01 -3.65 -5.37
C GLU A 137 -14.80 -5.12 -5.74
N GLU A 138 -15.44 -5.57 -6.81
CA GLU A 138 -15.37 -6.92 -7.39
C GLU A 138 -14.12 -7.11 -8.29
N SER A 139 -12.96 -6.64 -7.81
CA SER A 139 -11.66 -6.93 -8.42
C SER A 139 -10.85 -7.84 -7.49
N ASN A 140 -10.16 -8.85 -8.02
CA ASN A 140 -9.18 -9.63 -7.27
C ASN A 140 -8.01 -8.73 -6.85
N ALA A 141 -7.49 -7.95 -7.80
CA ALA A 141 -6.50 -6.92 -7.54
C ALA A 141 -7.19 -5.63 -7.05
N LYS A 142 -7.34 -5.51 -5.72
CA LYS A 142 -7.89 -4.30 -5.07
C LYS A 142 -7.05 -3.05 -5.38
N THR A 143 -7.70 -1.92 -5.66
CA THR A 143 -7.06 -0.60 -5.84
C THR A 143 -7.61 0.39 -4.79
N LYS A 144 -8.88 0.76 -4.91
CA LYS A 144 -9.50 1.80 -4.08
C LYS A 144 -9.57 1.42 -2.60
N GLY A 145 -9.73 0.12 -2.29
CA GLY A 145 -9.65 -0.38 -0.91
C GLY A 145 -8.27 -0.20 -0.28
N TYR A 146 -7.19 -0.38 -1.06
CA TYR A 146 -5.82 -0.15 -0.60
C TYR A 146 -5.59 1.34 -0.36
N SER A 147 -5.90 2.19 -1.35
CA SER A 147 -5.75 3.64 -1.25
C SER A 147 -6.56 4.22 -0.07
N ALA A 148 -7.79 3.71 0.15
CA ALA A 148 -8.62 4.14 1.29
C ALA A 148 -7.99 3.74 2.63
N THR A 149 -7.37 2.57 2.71
CA THR A 149 -6.65 2.13 3.93
C THR A 149 -5.47 3.07 4.23
N LEU A 150 -4.69 3.46 3.22
CA LEU A 150 -3.63 4.46 3.39
C LEU A 150 -4.19 5.78 3.94
N VAL A 151 -5.28 6.28 3.36
CA VAL A 151 -5.92 7.55 3.77
C VAL A 151 -6.45 7.49 5.19
N VAL A 152 -7.09 6.39 5.61
CA VAL A 152 -7.55 6.22 7.00
C VAL A 152 -6.38 6.25 7.98
N LEU A 153 -5.28 5.54 7.69
CA LEU A 153 -4.10 5.52 8.56
C LEU A 153 -3.39 6.88 8.61
N LEU A 154 -3.31 7.60 7.48
CA LEU A 154 -2.78 8.96 7.42
C LEU A 154 -3.63 9.93 8.24
N ALA A 155 -4.95 9.89 8.07
CA ALA A 155 -5.89 10.72 8.82
C ALA A 155 -5.82 10.42 10.33
N MET A 156 -5.79 9.14 10.71
CA MET A 156 -5.63 8.70 12.09
C MET A 156 -4.34 9.26 12.70
N SER A 157 -3.23 9.21 11.96
CA SER A 157 -1.93 9.73 12.41
C SER A 157 -1.97 11.23 12.70
N ILE A 158 -2.46 12.04 11.76
CA ILE A 158 -2.46 13.50 11.92
C ILE A 158 -3.47 13.98 12.97
N GLN A 159 -4.62 13.30 13.06
CA GLN A 159 -5.63 13.63 14.07
C GLN A 159 -5.11 13.29 15.47
N MET A 160 -4.51 12.12 15.65
CA MET A 160 -3.88 11.73 16.92
C MET A 160 -2.74 12.68 17.31
N ALA A 161 -1.89 13.06 16.34
CA ALA A 161 -0.81 14.02 16.58
C ALA A 161 -1.35 15.38 17.09
N PHE A 162 -2.44 15.87 16.51
CA PHE A 162 -3.04 17.14 16.90
C PHE A 162 -3.74 17.06 18.26
N GLU A 163 -4.53 16.01 18.51
CA GLU A 163 -5.23 15.81 19.79
C GLU A 163 -4.26 15.67 20.96
N LYS A 164 -3.11 15.01 20.75
CA LYS A 164 -2.02 14.92 21.72
C LYS A 164 -1.14 16.18 21.81
N LYS A 165 -1.48 17.24 21.07
CA LYS A 165 -0.72 18.50 21.01
C LYS A 165 0.75 18.30 20.60
N GLN A 166 1.02 17.29 19.76
CA GLN A 166 2.36 16.99 19.26
C GLN A 166 2.76 17.83 18.03
N ILE A 167 1.77 18.42 17.36
CA ILE A 167 1.92 19.31 16.20
C ILE A 167 1.10 20.59 16.41
N SER A 168 1.48 21.68 15.73
CA SER A 168 0.70 22.92 15.70
C SER A 168 -0.48 22.82 14.73
N ILE A 169 -1.40 23.77 14.80
CA ILE A 169 -2.48 23.91 13.81
C ILE A 169 -1.93 24.16 12.40
N ASP A 170 -0.81 24.90 12.28
CA ASP A 170 -0.19 25.18 10.99
C ASP A 170 0.37 23.89 10.36
N THR A 171 1.06 23.06 11.15
CA THR A 171 1.55 21.76 10.68
C THR A 171 0.41 20.80 10.35
N LEU A 172 -0.69 20.82 11.13
CA LEU A 172 -1.89 20.05 10.79
C LEU A 172 -2.44 20.47 9.43
N ASN A 173 -2.62 21.77 9.21
CA ASN A 173 -3.14 22.30 7.93
C ASN A 173 -2.23 21.93 6.77
N GLU A 174 -0.90 22.06 6.92
CA GLU A 174 0.08 21.66 5.91
C GLU A 174 -0.07 20.17 5.52
N LEU A 175 -0.17 19.28 6.51
CA LEU A 175 -0.35 17.84 6.28
C LEU A 175 -1.70 17.52 5.65
N MET A 176 -2.77 18.19 6.08
CA MET A 176 -4.10 18.03 5.52
C MET A 176 -4.16 18.47 4.05
N ASP A 177 -3.55 19.61 3.74
CA ASP A 177 -3.48 20.14 2.37
C ASP A 177 -2.64 19.23 1.49
N GLU A 178 -1.50 18.73 1.98
CA GLU A 178 -0.67 17.76 1.26
C GLU A 178 -1.44 16.47 0.91
N ILE A 179 -2.18 15.89 1.85
CA ILE A 179 -2.99 14.68 1.60
C ILE A 179 -4.12 14.98 0.61
N LYS A 180 -4.86 16.07 0.81
CA LYS A 180 -5.95 16.47 -0.10
C LYS A 180 -5.46 16.73 -1.51
N ASN A 181 -4.35 17.45 -1.65
CA ASN A 181 -3.79 17.78 -2.95
C ASN A 181 -3.30 16.53 -3.69
N GLN A 182 -2.69 15.56 -3.00
CA GLN A 182 -2.39 14.27 -3.63
C GLN A 182 -3.62 13.58 -4.16
N ILE A 183 -4.69 13.51 -3.35
CA ILE A 183 -5.94 12.87 -3.79
C ILE A 183 -6.50 13.57 -5.04
N GLN A 184 -6.43 14.90 -5.11
CA GLN A 184 -6.86 15.68 -6.29
C GLN A 184 -6.02 15.37 -7.54
N ASP A 185 -4.73 15.11 -7.37
CA ASP A 185 -3.78 14.90 -8.48
C ASP A 185 -3.78 13.44 -8.99
N ILE A 186 -4.48 12.51 -8.33
CA ILE A 186 -4.56 11.09 -8.73
C ILE A 186 -5.03 10.91 -10.19
N PRO A 187 -6.14 11.51 -10.67
CA PRO A 187 -6.63 11.27 -12.03
C PRO A 187 -5.62 11.65 -13.10
N ASP A 188 -4.97 12.82 -12.94
CA ASP A 188 -3.94 13.30 -13.88
C ASP A 188 -2.70 12.38 -13.84
N CYS A 189 -2.34 11.90 -12.65
CA CYS A 189 -1.23 10.96 -12.48
C CYS A 189 -1.49 9.62 -13.20
N ILE A 190 -2.72 9.10 -13.12
CA ILE A 190 -3.13 7.88 -13.83
C ILE A 190 -3.09 8.09 -15.35
N GLU A 191 -3.68 9.18 -15.85
CA GLU A 191 -3.70 9.48 -17.28
C GLU A 191 -2.27 9.62 -17.84
N ASN A 192 -1.41 10.39 -17.15
CA ASN A 192 -0.01 10.55 -17.53
C ASN A 192 0.74 9.21 -17.55
N THR A 193 0.45 8.32 -16.60
CA THR A 193 1.03 6.97 -16.55
C THR A 193 0.61 6.14 -17.77
N ILE A 194 -0.68 6.14 -18.11
CA ILE A 194 -1.20 5.41 -19.28
C ILE A 194 -0.54 5.93 -20.57
N GLN A 195 -0.48 7.25 -20.75
CA GLN A 195 0.17 7.85 -21.92
C GLN A 195 1.65 7.48 -22.01
N TRP A 196 2.35 7.47 -20.88
CA TRP A 196 3.75 7.02 -20.81
C TRP A 196 3.90 5.54 -21.19
N CYS A 197 3.03 4.67 -20.65
CA CYS A 197 3.08 3.24 -20.94
C CYS A 197 2.80 2.95 -22.42
N LEU A 198 1.83 3.64 -23.04
CA LEU A 198 1.53 3.56 -24.47
C LEU A 198 2.73 4.01 -25.31
N LYS A 199 3.29 5.19 -25.02
CA LYS A 199 4.41 5.77 -25.75
C LYS A 199 5.64 4.84 -25.74
N ASN A 200 5.93 4.25 -24.59
CA ASN A 200 7.10 3.39 -24.41
C ASN A 200 6.83 1.92 -24.69
N ASN A 201 5.58 1.55 -25.02
CA ASN A 201 5.14 0.16 -25.15
C ASN A 201 5.60 -0.69 -23.94
N TYR A 202 5.44 -0.12 -22.75
CA TYR A 202 5.96 -0.68 -21.51
C TYR A 202 5.25 -1.99 -21.16
N GLY A 203 6.02 -2.95 -20.66
CA GLY A 203 5.51 -4.25 -20.21
C GLY A 203 5.15 -5.25 -21.31
N LYS A 204 5.42 -4.95 -22.58
CA LYS A 204 5.26 -5.92 -23.66
C LYS A 204 6.10 -7.18 -23.38
N ASN A 205 5.47 -8.34 -23.41
CA ASN A 205 6.09 -9.64 -23.11
C ASN A 205 6.76 -9.72 -21.72
N MET A 206 6.27 -8.94 -20.74
CA MET A 206 6.77 -9.00 -19.37
C MET A 206 6.62 -10.42 -18.80
N ASN A 207 7.74 -11.04 -18.44
CA ASN A 207 7.80 -12.40 -17.89
C ASN A 207 8.42 -12.47 -16.49
N ASN A 208 9.00 -11.37 -16.01
CA ASN A 208 9.46 -11.16 -14.65
C ASN A 208 9.55 -9.65 -14.36
N ILE A 209 9.47 -9.24 -13.10
CA ILE A 209 9.68 -7.83 -12.71
C ILE A 209 10.22 -7.70 -11.28
N TYR A 210 11.12 -6.75 -11.08
CA TYR A 210 11.67 -6.32 -9.79
C TYR A 210 11.14 -4.93 -9.45
N VAL A 211 10.41 -4.81 -8.35
CA VAL A 211 9.90 -3.52 -7.84
C VAL A 211 10.77 -3.08 -6.67
N ILE A 212 11.48 -1.97 -6.82
CA ILE A 212 12.50 -1.54 -5.86
C ILE A 212 12.11 -0.19 -5.30
N GLY A 213 11.98 -0.13 -3.97
CA GLY A 213 11.66 1.09 -3.24
C GLY A 213 12.63 1.31 -2.09
N ASN A 214 12.36 2.33 -1.29
CA ASN A 214 13.11 2.62 -0.08
C ASN A 214 12.25 3.40 0.92
N GLY A 215 12.65 3.35 2.19
CA GLY A 215 11.98 4.10 3.25
C GLY A 215 10.50 3.76 3.31
N MET A 216 9.64 4.77 3.31
CA MET A 216 8.19 4.57 3.34
C MET A 216 7.68 3.84 2.08
N ASN A 217 8.31 4.12 0.93
CA ASN A 217 7.97 3.52 -0.36
C ASN A 217 8.56 2.12 -0.59
N PHE A 218 9.29 1.55 0.37
CA PHE A 218 9.62 0.11 0.33
C PHE A 218 8.35 -0.75 0.41
N ALA A 219 7.41 -0.40 1.29
CA ALA A 219 6.13 -1.12 1.36
C ALA A 219 5.23 -0.83 0.16
N THR A 220 5.35 0.34 -0.46
CA THR A 220 4.73 0.62 -1.78
C THR A 220 5.31 -0.30 -2.87
N ALA A 221 6.61 -0.62 -2.82
CA ALA A 221 7.21 -1.61 -3.72
C ALA A 221 6.69 -3.04 -3.45
N MET A 222 6.45 -3.40 -2.18
CA MET A 222 5.79 -4.66 -1.82
C MET A 222 4.38 -4.75 -2.42
N GLU A 223 3.61 -3.66 -2.36
CA GLU A 223 2.28 -3.61 -2.97
C GLU A 223 2.36 -3.69 -4.50
N GLY A 224 3.28 -2.97 -5.12
CA GLY A 224 3.46 -3.04 -6.57
C GLY A 224 3.86 -4.43 -7.05
N GLN A 225 4.75 -5.10 -6.32
CA GLN A 225 5.10 -6.49 -6.58
C GLN A 225 3.87 -7.40 -6.49
N LEU A 226 3.06 -7.24 -5.44
CA LEU A 226 1.84 -8.02 -5.22
C LEU A 226 0.81 -7.79 -6.35
N LYS A 227 0.52 -6.53 -6.70
CA LYS A 227 -0.45 -6.21 -7.76
C LYS A 227 -0.01 -6.72 -9.12
N LEU A 228 1.27 -6.55 -9.45
CA LEU A 228 1.82 -7.10 -10.70
C LEU A 228 1.80 -8.63 -10.69
N MET A 229 2.02 -9.28 -9.55
CA MET A 229 1.89 -10.74 -9.42
C MET A 229 0.44 -11.19 -9.69
N GLU A 230 -0.51 -10.53 -9.04
CA GLU A 230 -1.94 -10.82 -9.14
C GLU A 230 -2.44 -10.62 -10.58
N THR A 231 -2.07 -9.53 -11.25
CA THR A 231 -2.60 -9.21 -12.58
C THR A 231 -1.82 -9.83 -13.72
N GLN A 232 -0.50 -10.02 -13.61
CA GLN A 232 0.32 -10.68 -14.64
C GLN A 232 0.37 -12.20 -14.49
N CYS A 233 0.20 -12.74 -13.28
CA CYS A 233 0.44 -14.15 -12.95
C CYS A 233 1.84 -14.64 -13.38
N ILE A 234 2.85 -13.80 -13.18
CA ILE A 234 4.28 -14.10 -13.44
C ILE A 234 5.09 -13.96 -12.14
N PRO A 235 6.32 -14.48 -12.09
CA PRO A 235 7.23 -14.20 -10.98
C PRO A 235 7.51 -12.70 -10.86
N THR A 236 7.21 -12.14 -9.69
CA THR A 236 7.53 -10.75 -9.37
C THR A 236 8.31 -10.70 -8.05
N MET A 237 9.19 -9.72 -7.91
CA MET A 237 10.07 -9.57 -6.75
C MET A 237 10.02 -8.12 -6.26
N PHE A 238 10.22 -7.92 -4.96
CA PHE A 238 10.40 -6.59 -4.38
C PHE A 238 11.73 -6.50 -3.63
N SER A 239 12.29 -5.30 -3.50
CA SER A 239 13.51 -5.05 -2.73
C SER A 239 13.54 -3.67 -2.12
N ASP A 240 14.21 -3.55 -0.98
CA ASP A 240 14.82 -2.27 -0.60
C ASP A 240 16.04 -2.04 -1.49
N ILE A 241 16.27 -0.79 -1.92
CA ILE A 241 17.38 -0.44 -2.81
C ILE A 241 18.75 -0.77 -2.23
N ILE A 242 18.94 -0.66 -0.91
CA ILE A 242 20.20 -0.99 -0.25
C ILE A 242 20.38 -2.51 -0.29
N GLU A 243 19.38 -3.25 0.18
CA GLU A 243 19.38 -4.73 0.19
C GLU A 243 19.50 -5.34 -1.21
N PHE A 244 19.07 -4.63 -2.26
CA PHE A 244 19.20 -5.09 -3.64
C PHE A 244 20.66 -5.38 -4.03
N SER A 245 21.58 -4.57 -3.50
CA SER A 245 23.02 -4.72 -3.70
C SER A 245 23.61 -5.92 -2.92
N HIS A 246 22.87 -6.49 -1.97
CA HIS A 246 23.30 -7.61 -1.12
C HIS A 246 22.93 -9.00 -1.68
N GLY A 247 22.65 -9.09 -2.98
CA GLY A 247 22.59 -10.37 -3.71
C GLY A 247 21.47 -10.45 -4.73
N MET A 248 20.40 -9.67 -4.55
CA MET A 248 19.21 -9.75 -5.41
C MET A 248 19.49 -9.28 -6.83
N HIS A 249 20.37 -8.31 -7.03
CA HIS A 249 20.84 -7.89 -8.36
C HIS A 249 21.43 -9.02 -9.23
N ARG A 250 21.86 -10.14 -8.62
CA ARG A 250 22.49 -11.26 -9.35
C ARG A 250 21.52 -12.05 -10.22
N SER A 251 20.21 -11.96 -9.97
CA SER A 251 19.19 -12.64 -10.78
C SER A 251 18.70 -11.80 -11.98
N LEU A 252 19.18 -10.56 -12.12
CA LEU A 252 18.91 -9.74 -13.29
C LEU A 252 19.56 -10.33 -14.56
N ASN A 253 18.82 -10.26 -15.66
CA ASN A 253 19.23 -10.65 -16.99
C ASN A 253 18.64 -9.69 -18.05
N GLU A 254 18.97 -9.88 -19.33
CA GLU A 254 18.58 -8.99 -20.42
C GLU A 254 17.06 -8.86 -20.61
N GLU A 255 16.27 -9.82 -20.14
CA GLU A 255 14.80 -9.80 -20.19
C GLU A 255 14.16 -9.20 -18.94
N SER A 256 14.96 -8.82 -17.94
CA SER A 256 14.43 -8.36 -16.65
C SER A 256 13.74 -7.00 -16.76
N PHE A 257 12.55 -6.91 -16.17
CA PHE A 257 11.88 -5.63 -15.93
C PHE A 257 12.23 -5.11 -14.54
N VAL A 258 12.51 -3.82 -14.44
CA VAL A 258 12.83 -3.16 -13.18
C VAL A 258 11.96 -1.92 -13.05
N LEU A 259 11.26 -1.79 -11.94
CA LEU A 259 10.48 -0.62 -11.56
C LEU A 259 11.13 -0.01 -10.31
N LEU A 260 11.74 1.16 -10.46
CA LEU A 260 12.33 1.91 -9.34
C LEU A 260 11.35 2.96 -8.84
N ILE A 261 11.31 3.16 -7.52
CA ILE A 261 10.54 4.22 -6.87
C ILE A 261 11.51 5.20 -6.23
N ASN A 262 11.72 6.36 -6.86
CA ASN A 262 12.56 7.43 -6.35
C ASN A 262 11.72 8.58 -5.78
N ASP A 263 11.56 8.59 -4.46
CA ASP A 263 10.91 9.68 -3.71
C ASP A 263 11.91 10.73 -3.16
N GLY A 264 13.20 10.61 -3.55
CA GLY A 264 14.32 11.38 -2.99
C GLY A 264 15.06 10.71 -1.84
N THR A 265 14.51 9.66 -1.24
CA THR A 265 15.20 8.89 -0.21
C THR A 265 16.24 7.98 -0.86
N ASN A 266 17.51 8.09 -0.42
CA ASN A 266 18.63 7.40 -1.06
C ASN A 266 18.75 7.69 -2.58
N GLU A 267 18.38 8.90 -3.01
CA GLU A 267 18.33 9.34 -4.42
C GLU A 267 19.60 9.01 -5.21
N ASN A 268 20.79 9.26 -4.65
CA ASN A 268 22.05 8.95 -5.33
C ASN A 268 22.18 7.45 -5.67
N LEU A 269 21.69 6.56 -4.79
CA LEU A 269 21.72 5.13 -5.05
C LEU A 269 20.65 4.73 -6.07
N MET A 270 19.44 5.30 -5.98
CA MET A 270 18.39 5.11 -6.99
C MET A 270 18.87 5.51 -8.39
N ASN A 271 19.45 6.69 -8.53
CA ASN A 271 19.98 7.20 -9.80
C ASN A 271 21.11 6.31 -10.35
N LYS A 272 22.04 5.88 -9.50
CA LYS A 272 23.11 4.94 -9.91
C LYS A 272 22.55 3.60 -10.39
N THR A 273 21.54 3.07 -9.71
CA THR A 273 20.89 1.81 -10.12
C THR A 273 20.11 1.99 -11.42
N PHE A 274 19.43 3.13 -11.61
CA PHE A 274 18.77 3.48 -12.87
C PHE A 274 19.77 3.52 -14.03
N ASP A 275 20.86 4.28 -13.89
CA ASP A 275 21.93 4.37 -14.88
C ASP A 275 22.53 3.00 -15.19
N TYR A 276 22.81 2.19 -14.16
CA TYR A 276 23.32 0.83 -14.33
C TYR A 276 22.36 -0.03 -15.17
N CYS A 277 21.07 -0.05 -14.85
CA CYS A 277 20.07 -0.82 -15.59
C CYS A 277 20.00 -0.39 -17.05
N LYS A 278 20.12 0.92 -17.32
CA LYS A 278 20.20 1.46 -18.68
C LYS A 278 21.44 0.98 -19.43
N THR A 279 22.62 0.98 -18.80
CA THR A 279 23.85 0.45 -19.45
C THR A 279 23.73 -1.03 -19.83
N LYS A 280 22.94 -1.79 -19.06
CA LYS A 280 22.65 -3.20 -19.32
C LYS A 280 21.45 -3.44 -20.24
N LYS A 281 20.74 -2.37 -20.63
CA LYS A 281 19.54 -2.41 -21.48
C LYS A 281 18.42 -3.29 -20.90
N TYR A 282 18.29 -3.31 -19.57
CA TYR A 282 17.12 -3.90 -18.92
C TYR A 282 15.87 -3.06 -19.23
N ASN A 283 14.69 -3.67 -19.09
CA ASN A 283 13.42 -2.96 -19.25
C ASN A 283 13.11 -2.14 -17.99
N ILE A 284 13.77 -1.00 -17.85
CA ILE A 284 13.72 -0.14 -16.66
C ILE A 284 12.63 0.94 -16.79
N CYS A 285 11.89 1.15 -15.70
CA CYS A 285 11.01 2.29 -15.47
C CYS A 285 11.35 2.88 -14.10
N MET A 286 11.41 4.20 -13.98
CA MET A 286 11.53 4.85 -12.68
C MET A 286 10.36 5.81 -12.46
N ILE A 287 9.66 5.62 -11.34
CA ILE A 287 8.69 6.58 -10.80
C ILE A 287 9.51 7.60 -10.02
N ASP A 288 9.52 8.86 -10.45
CA ASP A 288 10.42 9.88 -9.92
C ASP A 288 9.65 11.10 -9.41
N THR A 289 9.91 11.49 -8.16
CA THR A 289 9.36 12.74 -7.59
C THR A 289 10.30 13.93 -7.75
N LYS A 290 11.50 13.73 -8.30
CA LYS A 290 12.58 14.73 -8.38
C LYS A 290 12.67 15.41 -9.74
N ASN A 291 11.76 15.10 -10.66
CA ASN A 291 11.62 15.70 -11.98
C ASN A 291 12.87 15.48 -12.86
N HIS A 292 13.51 14.33 -12.74
CA HIS A 292 14.55 13.91 -13.68
C HIS A 292 13.97 13.77 -15.10
N THR A 293 14.77 14.14 -16.10
CA THR A 293 14.34 14.11 -17.51
C THR A 293 14.92 12.89 -18.22
N ASP A 294 14.07 11.91 -18.49
CA ASP A 294 14.40 10.73 -19.29
C ASP A 294 13.11 10.11 -19.87
N ASP A 295 13.22 9.36 -20.97
CA ASP A 295 12.05 8.69 -21.57
C ASP A 295 11.57 7.49 -20.75
N GLN A 296 12.45 6.89 -19.95
CA GLN A 296 12.18 5.77 -19.05
C GLN A 296 11.67 6.20 -17.66
N ILE A 297 11.32 7.48 -17.49
CA ILE A 297 10.86 8.04 -16.22
C ILE A 297 9.40 8.48 -16.29
N ILE A 298 8.62 8.10 -15.27
CA ILE A 298 7.30 8.65 -14.97
C ILE A 298 7.47 9.68 -13.86
N ASN A 299 7.31 10.95 -14.18
CA ASN A 299 7.41 12.03 -13.20
C ASN A 299 6.10 12.17 -12.42
N VAL A 300 6.24 12.22 -11.10
CA VAL A 300 5.15 12.39 -10.13
C VAL A 300 5.43 13.63 -9.30
N LYS A 301 4.39 14.38 -8.94
CA LYS A 301 4.54 15.58 -8.11
C LYS A 301 5.05 15.22 -6.71
N GLU A 302 6.03 15.97 -6.21
CA GLU A 302 6.59 15.75 -4.89
C GLU A 302 5.66 16.23 -3.77
N TYR A 303 5.39 15.32 -2.84
CA TYR A 303 4.74 15.58 -1.56
C TYR A 303 5.62 15.06 -0.44
N LYS A 304 6.22 16.00 0.31
CA LYS A 304 7.37 15.74 1.17
C LYS A 304 7.05 14.89 2.38
N HIS A 305 5.94 15.14 3.06
CA HIS A 305 5.65 14.51 4.36
C HIS A 305 5.13 13.09 4.22
N THR A 306 4.39 12.84 3.16
CA THR A 306 3.75 11.57 2.77
C THR A 306 4.55 10.83 1.71
N HIS A 307 5.72 11.35 1.30
CA HIS A 307 6.57 10.77 0.27
C HIS A 307 5.81 10.42 -1.02
N SER A 308 4.83 11.25 -1.39
CA SER A 308 3.98 11.09 -2.59
C SER A 308 3.29 9.72 -2.68
N ILE A 309 3.05 9.05 -1.55
CA ILE A 309 2.65 7.64 -1.50
C ILE A 309 1.37 7.34 -2.28
N LEU A 310 0.39 8.26 -2.27
CA LEU A 310 -0.88 8.07 -2.97
C LEU A 310 -0.70 8.14 -4.50
N LEU A 311 0.16 9.04 -4.98
CA LEU A 311 0.44 9.16 -6.40
C LEU A 311 1.32 8.01 -6.91
N ILE A 312 2.34 7.60 -6.15
CA ILE A 312 3.17 6.45 -6.52
C ILE A 312 2.30 5.17 -6.57
N THR A 313 1.38 5.03 -5.62
CA THR A 313 0.40 3.94 -5.62
C THR A 313 -0.47 3.95 -6.88
N SER A 314 -0.97 5.11 -7.31
CA SER A 314 -1.82 5.19 -8.50
C SER A 314 -1.06 4.88 -9.79
N VAL A 315 0.22 5.25 -9.91
CA VAL A 315 1.09 4.83 -11.01
C VAL A 315 1.19 3.30 -11.07
N ILE A 316 1.45 2.65 -9.93
CA ILE A 316 1.57 1.19 -9.83
C ILE A 316 0.26 0.48 -10.21
N GLN A 317 -0.87 0.98 -9.72
CA GLN A 317 -2.20 0.44 -10.05
C GLN A 317 -2.48 0.56 -11.55
N ALA A 318 -2.17 1.72 -12.14
CA ALA A 318 -2.32 1.94 -13.58
C ALA A 318 -1.44 1.00 -14.40
N ILE A 319 -0.16 0.81 -14.05
CA ILE A 319 0.71 -0.17 -14.70
C ILE A 319 0.13 -1.60 -14.56
N SER A 320 -0.36 -1.95 -13.38
CA SER A 320 -0.90 -3.28 -13.08
C SER A 320 -2.16 -3.62 -13.88
N ALA A 321 -2.95 -2.61 -14.28
CA ALA A 321 -4.10 -2.77 -15.16
C ALA A 321 -3.73 -2.68 -16.66
N PHE A 322 -2.80 -1.78 -17.01
CA PHE A 322 -2.39 -1.52 -18.40
C PHE A 322 -1.61 -2.68 -19.02
N VAL A 323 -0.56 -3.16 -18.35
CA VAL A 323 0.35 -4.17 -18.89
C VAL A 323 -0.36 -5.47 -19.30
N PRO A 324 -1.25 -6.09 -18.49
CA PRO A 324 -1.95 -7.32 -18.90
C PRO A 324 -2.86 -7.07 -20.10
N GLU A 325 -3.62 -5.97 -20.11
CA GLU A 325 -4.49 -5.63 -21.24
C GLU A 325 -3.71 -5.44 -22.54
N ASN A 326 -2.57 -4.76 -22.47
CA ASN A 326 -1.67 -4.56 -23.60
C ASN A 326 -1.06 -5.88 -24.10
N ASN A 327 -0.90 -6.86 -23.20
CA ASN A 327 -0.49 -8.23 -23.54
C ASN A 327 -1.68 -9.15 -23.88
N GLY A 328 -2.91 -8.63 -23.93
CA GLY A 328 -4.10 -9.37 -24.35
C GLY A 328 -4.74 -10.25 -23.26
N THR A 329 -4.42 -10.02 -21.99
CA THR A 329 -5.00 -10.74 -20.85
C THR A 329 -5.86 -9.80 -19.98
N ASP A 330 -6.91 -10.36 -19.37
CA ASP A 330 -7.70 -9.65 -18.37
C ASP A 330 -6.96 -9.70 -17.02
N PRO A 331 -6.65 -8.56 -16.37
CA PRO A 331 -6.03 -8.53 -15.04
C PRO A 331 -6.90 -9.19 -13.95
N ASN A 332 -8.21 -9.32 -14.16
CA ASN A 332 -9.15 -9.92 -13.23
C ASN A 332 -9.52 -11.37 -13.59
N ARG A 333 -8.80 -11.98 -14.55
CA ARG A 333 -9.04 -13.37 -14.96
C ARG A 333 -8.91 -14.34 -13.79
N ASP A 334 -9.53 -15.50 -13.94
CA ASP A 334 -9.30 -16.62 -13.02
C ASP A 334 -7.84 -17.09 -13.10
N ALA A 335 -7.23 -17.27 -11.94
CA ALA A 335 -5.83 -17.63 -11.78
C ALA A 335 -5.65 -18.58 -10.57
N ASN A 336 -6.44 -19.66 -10.57
CA ASN A 336 -6.56 -20.62 -9.47
C ASN A 336 -7.30 -20.03 -8.25
N ASN A 337 -8.41 -19.31 -8.48
CA ASN A 337 -9.18 -18.73 -7.39
C ASN A 337 -9.79 -19.80 -6.46
N ASP A 338 -10.05 -20.99 -7.00
CA ASP A 338 -10.50 -22.20 -6.30
C ASP A 338 -9.53 -22.65 -5.18
N TYR A 339 -8.23 -22.31 -5.28
CA TYR A 339 -7.27 -22.56 -4.20
C TYR A 339 -7.67 -21.85 -2.90
N THR A 340 -8.19 -20.64 -2.99
CA THR A 340 -8.59 -19.88 -1.79
C THR A 340 -9.82 -20.46 -1.11
N ASP A 341 -10.74 -21.02 -1.90
CA ASP A 341 -11.91 -21.76 -1.43
C ASP A 341 -11.48 -23.07 -0.76
N TRP A 342 -10.58 -23.82 -1.41
CA TRP A 342 -10.03 -25.07 -0.87
C TRP A 342 -9.32 -24.89 0.47
N MET A 343 -8.65 -23.75 0.64
CA MET A 343 -7.91 -23.42 1.86
C MET A 343 -8.76 -22.72 2.94
N GLU A 344 -10.06 -22.48 2.68
CA GLU A 344 -11.01 -21.89 3.65
C GLU A 344 -10.49 -20.59 4.31
N THR A 345 -9.87 -19.73 3.51
CA THR A 345 -9.16 -18.53 4.01
C THR A 345 -10.07 -17.39 4.47
N ARG A 346 -11.39 -17.52 4.26
CA ARG A 346 -12.42 -16.54 4.62
C ARG A 346 -13.51 -17.19 5.47
N VAL A 347 -14.01 -16.43 6.44
CA VAL A 347 -15.19 -16.81 7.25
C VAL A 347 -16.44 -16.31 6.55
N LEU A 348 -17.42 -17.19 6.35
CA LEU A 348 -18.73 -16.84 5.76
C LEU A 348 -19.62 -16.10 6.75
#